data_AF-A0A964KMW5-F1
#
_entry.id   AF-A0A964KMW5-F1
#
_cell.length_a   1.000
_cell.length_b   1.000
_cell.length_c   1.000
_cell.angle_alpha   90.00
_cell.angle_beta   90.00
_cell.angle_gamma   90.00
#
_symmetry.space_group_name_H-M   'P 1'
#
loop_
_entity.id
_entity.type
_entity.pdbx_description
1 polymer ?
#
loop_
_entity_poly.entity_id
_entity_poly.type
_entity_poly.pdbx_seq_one_letter_code
_entity_poly.pdbx_strand_id
1 'polypeptide(L)' 'YAFMVYNVCAKMTIFNNLGYIDTGIEIVPVKGFADHMSTGVSYFEQFQWDLDRRGIANIDIPVLILGIDR' A
#
# COMPACT_ATOMS: atom_id res chain seq x y z
N TYR A 1 -0.16 3.61 -9.88
CA TYR A 1 1.28 3.34 -10.14
C TYR A 1 1.66 2.00 -9.49
N ALA A 2 2.44 1.14 -10.15
CA ALA A 2 2.56 -0.29 -9.82
C ALA A 2 3.30 -0.61 -8.50
N PHE A 3 3.99 0.37 -7.90
CA PHE A 3 4.93 0.09 -6.81
C PHE A 3 4.28 -0.10 -5.44
N MET A 4 3.09 0.45 -5.19
CA MET A 4 2.42 0.30 -3.89
C MET A 4 1.83 -1.10 -3.68
N VAL A 5 1.25 -1.68 -4.73
CA VAL A 5 0.80 -3.09 -4.69
C VAL A 5 1.99 -4.01 -4.46
N TYR A 6 3.14 -3.72 -5.07
CA TYR A 6 4.37 -4.47 -4.79
C TYR A 6 4.83 -4.31 -3.34
N ASN A 7 4.79 -3.10 -2.76
CA ASN A 7 5.17 -2.89 -1.36
C ASN A 7 4.36 -3.77 -0.40
N VAL A 8 3.03 -3.75 -0.54
CA VAL A 8 2.13 -4.45 0.39
C VAL A 8 2.01 -5.93 0.06
N CYS A 9 1.70 -6.28 -1.19
CA CYS A 9 1.35 -7.65 -1.55
C CYS A 9 2.56 -8.55 -1.83
N ALA A 10 3.77 -7.99 -2.00
CA ALA A 10 4.98 -8.77 -2.25
C ALA A 10 6.06 -8.49 -1.20
N LYS A 11 6.51 -7.25 -1.07
CA LYS A 11 7.66 -6.92 -0.21
C LYS A 11 7.36 -7.23 1.26
N MET A 12 6.26 -6.75 1.81
CA MET A 12 5.91 -7.03 3.21
C MET A 12 5.71 -8.52 3.48
N THR A 13 5.06 -9.26 2.59
CA THR A 13 4.97 -10.72 2.66
C THR A 13 6.34 -11.40 2.66
N ILE A 14 7.30 -10.93 1.84
CA ILE A 14 8.69 -11.43 1.85
C ILE A 14 9.34 -11.18 3.21
N PHE A 15 9.21 -9.98 3.78
CA PHE A 15 9.80 -9.67 5.09
C PHE A 15 9.18 -10.50 6.23
N ASN A 16 7.88 -10.76 6.16
CA ASN A 16 7.21 -11.64 7.13
C ASN A 16 7.68 -13.10 6.98
N ASN A 17 7.79 -13.61 5.75
CA ASN A 17 8.31 -14.96 5.50
C ASN A 17 9.76 -15.15 5.97
N LEU A 18 10.56 -14.08 5.99
CA LEU A 18 11.93 -14.09 6.53
C LEU A 18 11.98 -13.91 8.06
N GLY A 19 10.84 -13.75 8.73
CA GLY A 19 10.74 -13.56 10.17
C GLY A 19 11.17 -12.18 10.67
N TYR A 20 11.19 -11.17 9.79
CA TYR A 20 11.63 -9.81 10.16
C TYR A 20 10.50 -8.91 10.66
N ILE A 21 9.26 -9.16 10.23
CA ILE A 21 8.07 -8.37 10.63
C ILE A 21 6.87 -9.28 10.82
N ASP A 22 5.95 -8.91 11.70
CA ASP A 22 4.62 -9.56 11.85
C ASP A 22 3.50 -8.75 11.19
N THR A 23 3.73 -7.46 10.94
CA THR A 23 2.76 -6.52 10.40
C THR A 23 3.46 -5.43 9.59
N GLY A 24 2.73 -4.82 8.65
CA GLY A 24 3.21 -3.73 7.81
C GLY A 24 2.47 -2.41 8.05
N ILE A 25 3.11 -1.31 7.65
CA ILE A 25 2.47 0.01 7.54
C ILE A 25 2.88 0.62 6.20
N GLU A 26 1.92 1.11 5.43
CA GLU A 26 2.15 1.88 4.20
C GLU A 26 1.53 3.27 4.37
N ILE A 27 2.33 4.32 4.24
CA ILE A 27 1.90 5.71 4.38
C ILE A 27 1.84 6.34 2.99
N VAL A 28 0.68 6.88 2.62
CA VAL A 28 0.41 7.37 1.27
C VAL A 28 -0.38 8.67 1.30
N PRO A 29 -0.20 9.58 0.34
CA PRO A 29 -1.02 10.77 0.26
C PRO A 29 -2.47 10.39 -0.09
N VAL A 30 -3.45 11.10 0.46
CA VAL A 30 -4.81 11.10 -0.10
C VAL A 30 -4.83 11.86 -1.43
N LYS A 31 -5.89 11.70 -2.23
CA LYS A 31 -5.99 12.32 -3.56
C LYS A 31 -5.73 13.82 -3.53
N GLY A 32 -6.30 14.54 -2.56
CA GLY A 32 -6.12 15.98 -2.41
C GLY A 32 -4.66 16.40 -2.22
N PHE A 33 -3.89 15.65 -1.42
CA PHE A 33 -2.47 15.94 -1.24
C PHE A 33 -1.66 15.58 -2.50
N ALA A 34 -1.97 14.45 -3.14
CA ALA A 34 -1.28 13.99 -4.36
C ALA A 34 -1.46 14.95 -5.55
N ASP A 35 -2.55 15.71 -5.61
CA ASP A 35 -2.78 16.73 -6.65
C ASP A 35 -1.79 17.91 -6.57
N HIS A 36 -1.10 18.07 -5.45
CA HIS A 36 -0.03 19.05 -5.26
C HIS A 36 1.38 18.45 -5.41
N MET A 37 1.48 17.21 -5.88
CA MET A 37 2.74 16.49 -6.11
C MET A 37 3.02 16.29 -7.60
N SER A 38 4.18 15.72 -7.92
CA SER A 38 4.52 15.35 -9.29
C SER A 38 3.51 14.37 -9.89
N THR A 39 3.35 14.42 -11.22
CA THR A 39 2.47 13.50 -11.93
C THR A 39 2.91 12.05 -11.75
N GLY A 40 1.93 11.15 -11.58
CA GLY A 40 2.18 9.71 -11.42
C GLY A 40 2.37 9.23 -9.99
N VAL A 41 2.30 10.13 -8.99
CA VAL A 41 2.20 9.73 -7.57
C VAL A 41 0.89 9.00 -7.34
N SER A 42 0.96 7.76 -6.83
CA SER A 42 -0.21 7.02 -6.36
C SER A 42 -0.76 7.65 -5.08
N TYR A 43 -2.07 7.54 -4.90
CA TYR A 43 -2.80 8.05 -3.74
C TYR A 43 -3.64 6.95 -3.09
N PHE A 44 -4.06 7.20 -1.85
CA PHE A 44 -4.77 6.27 -0.99
C PHE A 44 -5.98 5.62 -1.68
N GLU A 45 -6.84 6.41 -2.31
CA GLU A 45 -8.10 5.95 -2.91
C GLU A 45 -7.87 5.03 -4.11
N GLN A 46 -6.86 5.33 -4.93
CA GLN A 46 -6.43 4.41 -6.00
C GLN A 46 -5.97 3.08 -5.41
N PHE A 47 -5.23 3.13 -4.31
CA PHE A 47 -4.67 1.93 -3.72
C PHE A 47 -5.70 1.05 -3.03
N GLN A 48 -6.64 1.67 -2.32
CA GLN A 48 -7.78 0.98 -1.75
C GLN A 48 -8.55 0.24 -2.86
N TRP A 49 -8.77 0.89 -4.01
CA TRP A 49 -9.43 0.26 -5.14
C TRP A 49 -8.61 -0.91 -5.71
N ASP A 50 -7.30 -0.76 -5.87
CA ASP A 50 -6.42 -1.82 -6.35
C ASP A 50 -6.43 -3.05 -5.41
N LEU A 51 -6.39 -2.84 -4.09
CA LEU A 51 -6.42 -3.92 -3.10
C LEU A 51 -7.77 -4.62 -3.05
N ASP A 52 -8.86 -3.86 -3.08
CA ASP A 52 -10.22 -4.41 -3.13
C ASP A 52 -10.43 -5.27 -4.38
N ARG A 53 -9.95 -4.78 -5.54
CA ARG A 53 -10.08 -5.51 -6.81
C ARG A 53 -9.17 -6.72 -6.92
N ARG A 54 -8.01 -6.70 -6.28
CA ARG A 54 -7.12 -7.86 -6.17
C ARG A 54 -7.74 -8.97 -5.32
N GLY A 55 -8.50 -8.61 -4.30
CA GLY A 55 -9.07 -9.54 -3.33
C GLY A 55 -8.05 -10.05 -2.31
N ILE A 56 -8.45 -11.05 -1.54
CA ILE A 56 -7.64 -11.64 -0.45
C ILE A 56 -6.83 -12.81 -0.97
N ALA A 57 -5.56 -12.86 -0.59
CA ALA A 57 -4.66 -13.99 -0.82
C ALA A 57 -4.27 -14.65 0.51
N ASN A 58 -3.99 -15.94 0.48
CA ASN A 58 -3.55 -16.71 1.65
C ASN A 58 -2.15 -16.33 2.16
N ILE A 59 -1.40 -15.55 1.38
CA ILE A 59 -0.06 -15.04 1.72
C ILE A 59 -0.10 -13.61 2.28
N ASP A 60 -1.29 -13.01 2.40
CA ASP A 60 -1.43 -11.67 2.92
C ASP A 60 -1.13 -11.65 4.43
N ILE A 61 -0.54 -10.54 4.87
CA ILE A 61 -0.27 -10.27 6.29
C ILE A 61 -1.07 -9.04 6.74
N PRO A 62 -1.24 -8.81 8.06
CA PRO A 62 -1.83 -7.57 8.54
C PRO A 62 -1.01 -6.36 8.09
N VAL A 63 -1.67 -5.40 7.44
CA VAL A 63 -1.04 -4.14 7.01
C VAL A 63 -1.98 -2.98 7.27
N LEU A 64 -1.47 -1.93 7.92
CA LEU A 64 -2.16 -0.64 8.04
C LEU A 64 -1.82 0.25 6.83
N ILE A 65 -2.83 0.66 6.07
CA ILE A 65 -2.68 1.69 5.05
C ILE A 65 -3.13 3.02 5.64
N LEU A 66 -2.21 3.98 5.73
CA LEU A 66 -2.47 5.30 6.31
C LEU A 66 -2.42 6.37 5.23
N GLY A 67 -3.61 6.87 4.87
CA GLY A 67 -3.77 8.06 4.05
C GLY A 67 -3.45 9.33 4.84
N ILE A 68 -2.57 10.18 4.33
CA ILE A 68 -2.22 11.48 4.93
C ILE A 68 -2.59 12.65 4.02
N ASP A 69 -2.95 13.76 4.65
CA ASP A 69 -3.19 15.05 4.01
C ASP A 69 -2.34 16.13 4.70
N ARG A 70 -2.33 17.34 4.13
CA ARG A 70 -1.55 18.48 4.65
C ARG A 70 -2.21 19.20 5.83
#